data_AF-A0A0A6Q323-F1
#
_entry.id   AF-A0A0A6Q323-F1
#
_cell.length_a   1.000
_cell.length_b   1.000
_cell.length_c   1.000
_cell.angle_alpha   90.00
_cell.angle_beta   90.00
_cell.angle_gamma   90.00
#
_symmetry.space_group_name_H-M   'P 1'
#
loop_
_entity.id
_entity.type
_entity.pdbx_description
1 polymer ?
#
loop_
_entity_poly.entity_id
_entity_poly.type
_entity_poly.pdbx_seq_one_letter_code
_entity_poly.pdbx_strand_id
1 'polypeptide(L)'
;MKKLEGSILIEVMASILMLSIAGIFVLSTSLKCLRHYENRITEEKLNRVVNMLIKECKYNKSKEELEEFFCGNDVIYFKYDENIDNKLFDSDIFCLESGNDIEIQKISEDNMGTSYKIKVSIDKENIYYEREEEFYKSWWMDEI
;
A
#
# COMPACT_ATOMS: atom_id res chain seq x y z
N MET A 1 22.26 -14.13 -64.74
CA MET A 1 21.56 -14.41 -63.46
C MET A 1 22.54 -14.23 -62.30
N LYS A 2 22.62 -13.04 -61.69
CA LYS A 2 23.43 -12.73 -60.49
C LYS A 2 22.71 -11.70 -59.61
N LYS A 3 21.40 -11.88 -59.38
CA LYS A 3 20.55 -10.98 -58.58
C LYS A 3 20.01 -11.60 -57.28
N LEU A 4 20.34 -12.87 -57.00
CA LEU A 4 19.61 -13.65 -55.99
C LEU A 4 20.24 -13.64 -54.59
N GLU A 5 21.56 -13.76 -54.45
CA GLU A 5 22.18 -13.99 -53.13
C GLU A 5 22.20 -12.74 -52.22
N GLY A 6 22.51 -11.56 -52.76
CA GLY A 6 22.50 -10.31 -51.99
C GLY A 6 21.08 -9.86 -51.58
N SER A 7 20.08 -10.17 -52.40
CA SER A 7 18.67 -9.86 -52.11
C SER A 7 18.13 -10.74 -50.97
N ILE A 8 18.46 -12.04 -50.99
CA ILE A 8 18.07 -12.98 -49.94
C ILE A 8 18.74 -12.63 -48.60
N LEU A 9 20.02 -12.23 -48.63
CA LEU A 9 20.72 -11.83 -47.40
C LEU A 9 20.07 -10.60 -46.74
N ILE A 10 19.70 -9.59 -47.54
CA ILE A 10 19.01 -8.39 -47.04
C ILE A 10 17.64 -8.75 -46.46
N GLU A 11 16.90 -9.64 -47.11
CA GLU A 11 15.59 -10.10 -46.63
C GLU A 11 15.72 -10.84 -45.29
N VAL A 12 16.69 -11.76 -45.17
CA VAL A 12 16.97 -12.46 -43.91
C VAL A 12 17.36 -11.48 -42.80
N MET A 13 18.20 -10.49 -43.10
CA MET A 13 18.57 -9.44 -42.12
C MET A 13 17.36 -8.61 -41.69
N ALA A 14 16.49 -8.23 -42.64
CA ALA A 14 15.25 -7.51 -42.35
C ALA A 14 14.29 -8.36 -41.49
N SER A 15 14.16 -9.66 -41.77
CA SER A 15 13.35 -10.58 -40.98
C SER A 15 13.88 -10.73 -39.55
N ILE A 16 15.19 -10.85 -39.36
CA ILE A 16 15.81 -10.92 -38.02
C ILE A 16 15.55 -9.63 -37.26
N LEU A 17 15.67 -8.47 -37.92
CA LEU A 17 15.44 -7.18 -37.31
C LEU A 17 13.97 -7.02 -36.89
N MET A 18 13.02 -7.39 -37.76
CA MET A 18 11.59 -7.38 -37.43
C MET A 18 11.26 -8.33 -36.26
N LEU A 19 11.82 -9.55 -36.27
CA LEU A 19 11.65 -10.52 -35.19
C LEU A 19 12.23 -9.99 -33.88
N SER A 20 13.39 -9.33 -33.92
CA SER A 20 14.05 -8.76 -32.75
C SER A 20 13.22 -7.62 -32.16
N ILE A 21 12.69 -6.72 -32.99
CA ILE A 21 11.81 -5.63 -32.54
C ILE A 21 10.54 -6.22 -31.91
N ALA A 22 9.91 -7.19 -32.55
CA ALA A 22 8.73 -7.85 -32.01
C ALA A 22 9.03 -8.53 -30.66
N GLY A 23 10.17 -9.22 -30.56
CA GLY A 23 10.61 -9.86 -29.32
C GLY A 23 10.85 -8.85 -28.20
N ILE A 24 11.56 -7.75 -28.47
CA ILE A 24 11.79 -6.67 -27.50
C ILE A 24 10.47 -6.03 -27.05
N PHE A 25 9.54 -5.81 -27.98
CA PHE A 25 8.23 -5.25 -27.66
C PHE A 25 7.42 -6.17 -26.73
N VAL A 26 7.41 -7.48 -27.00
CA VAL A 26 6.73 -8.45 -26.14
C VAL A 26 7.37 -8.45 -24.75
N LEU A 27 8.70 -8.58 -24.65
CA LEU A 27 9.40 -8.63 -23.36
C LEU A 27 9.20 -7.35 -22.55
N SER A 28 9.34 -6.18 -23.17
CA SER A 28 9.14 -4.89 -22.49
C SER A 28 7.70 -4.71 -22.00
N THR A 29 6.72 -5.12 -22.82
CA THR A 29 5.31 -5.08 -22.43
C THR A 29 5.03 -6.03 -21.26
N SER A 30 5.54 -7.27 -21.32
CA SER A 30 5.38 -8.24 -20.23
C SER A 30 5.98 -7.75 -18.92
N LEU A 31 7.20 -7.19 -18.94
CA LEU A 31 7.84 -6.63 -17.74
C LEU A 31 7.03 -5.45 -17.19
N LYS A 32 6.52 -4.58 -18.06
CA LYS A 32 5.68 -3.45 -17.64
C LYS A 32 4.36 -3.93 -17.02
N CYS A 33 3.72 -4.94 -17.61
CA CYS A 33 2.51 -5.55 -17.07
C CYS A 33 2.74 -6.17 -15.69
N LEU A 34 3.84 -6.89 -15.49
CA LEU A 34 4.20 -7.48 -14.18
C LEU A 34 4.37 -6.39 -13.12
N ARG A 35 5.13 -5.33 -13.41
CA ARG A 35 5.30 -4.19 -12.50
C ARG A 35 3.96 -3.52 -12.15
N HIS A 36 3.09 -3.30 -13.14
CA HIS A 36 1.77 -2.73 -12.87
C HIS A 36 0.91 -3.64 -11.98
N TYR A 37 1.01 -4.96 -12.16
CA TYR A 37 0.29 -5.93 -11.34
C TYR A 37 0.80 -5.91 -9.89
N GLU A 38 2.11 -5.91 -9.69
CA GLU A 38 2.73 -5.84 -8.36
C GLU A 38 2.40 -4.53 -7.63
N ASN A 39 2.41 -3.40 -8.35
CA ASN A 39 1.99 -2.11 -7.80
C ASN A 39 0.54 -2.14 -7.32
N ARG A 40 -0.37 -2.69 -8.13
CA ARG A 40 -1.79 -2.81 -7.76
C ARG A 40 -2.00 -3.67 -6.53
N ILE A 41 -1.31 -4.82 -6.44
CA ILE A 41 -1.38 -5.67 -5.24
C ILE A 41 -0.90 -4.90 -4.01
N THR A 42 0.20 -4.16 -4.14
CA THR A 42 0.79 -3.39 -3.04
C THR A 42 -0.16 -2.30 -2.57
N GLU A 43 -0.77 -1.56 -3.50
CA GLU A 43 -1.80 -0.56 -3.18
C GLU A 43 -3.04 -1.18 -2.53
N GLU A 44 -3.51 -2.33 -3.02
CA GLU A 44 -4.66 -3.04 -2.43
C GLU A 44 -4.34 -3.52 -1.01
N LYS A 45 -3.12 -4.04 -0.78
CA LYS A 45 -2.65 -4.43 0.56
C LYS A 45 -2.63 -3.23 1.50
N LEU A 46 -2.04 -2.10 1.09
CA LEU A 46 -2.05 -0.89 1.91
C LEU A 46 -3.47 -0.41 2.21
N ASN A 47 -4.38 -0.51 1.23
CA ASN A 47 -5.79 -0.20 1.45
C ASN A 47 -6.39 -1.06 2.55
N ARG A 48 -6.12 -2.36 2.51
CA ARG A 48 -6.64 -3.31 3.50
C ARG A 48 -6.09 -2.99 4.88
N VAL A 49 -4.79 -2.75 5.00
CA VAL A 49 -4.14 -2.40 6.28
C VAL A 49 -4.76 -1.14 6.87
N VAL A 50 -4.88 -0.05 6.09
CA VAL A 50 -5.53 1.18 6.55
C VAL A 50 -6.96 0.91 7.03
N ASN A 51 -7.75 0.18 6.24
CA ASN A 51 -9.11 -0.17 6.62
C ASN A 51 -9.20 -1.06 7.87
N MET A 52 -8.23 -1.95 8.11
CA MET A 52 -8.15 -2.77 9.32
C MET A 52 -7.82 -1.89 10.53
N LEU A 53 -6.83 -1.01 10.41
CA LEU A 53 -6.47 -0.05 11.48
C LEU A 53 -7.66 0.86 11.83
N ILE A 54 -8.39 1.37 10.82
CA ILE A 54 -9.60 2.17 11.03
C ILE A 54 -10.64 1.35 11.79
N LYS A 55 -10.87 0.10 11.40
CA LYS A 55 -11.87 -0.75 12.07
C LYS A 55 -11.49 -1.05 13.51
N GLU A 56 -10.23 -1.37 13.77
CA GLU A 56 -9.72 -1.59 15.12
C GLU A 56 -9.97 -0.35 16.00
N CYS A 57 -9.48 0.82 15.57
CA CYS A 57 -9.68 2.05 16.32
C CYS A 57 -11.17 2.41 16.47
N LYS A 58 -11.97 2.28 15.40
CA LYS A 58 -13.36 2.77 15.37
C LYS A 58 -14.33 1.86 16.12
N TYR A 59 -14.14 0.55 16.07
CA TYR A 59 -15.14 -0.41 16.54
C TYR A 59 -14.65 -1.32 17.67
N ASN A 60 -13.34 -1.57 17.78
CA ASN A 60 -12.80 -2.52 18.76
C ASN A 60 -12.14 -1.83 19.96
N LYS A 61 -11.95 -0.51 19.90
CA LYS A 61 -11.33 0.27 20.97
C LYS A 61 -12.31 1.23 21.62
N SER A 62 -12.33 1.27 22.95
CA SER A 62 -13.10 2.27 23.71
C SER A 62 -12.40 3.63 23.70
N LYS A 63 -13.11 4.68 24.13
CA LYS A 63 -12.53 6.01 24.36
C LYS A 63 -11.31 5.96 25.29
N GLU A 64 -11.44 5.28 26.42
CA GLU A 64 -10.42 5.23 27.47
C GLU A 64 -9.15 4.53 26.97
N GLU A 65 -9.30 3.41 26.25
CA GLU A 65 -8.17 2.69 25.64
C GLU A 65 -7.44 3.56 24.61
N LEU A 66 -8.16 4.34 23.80
CA LEU A 66 -7.55 5.26 22.84
C LEU A 66 -6.86 6.42 23.55
N GLU A 67 -7.45 7.00 24.59
CA GLU A 67 -6.80 8.07 25.37
C GLU A 67 -5.52 7.60 26.05
N GLU A 68 -5.52 6.39 26.64
CA GLU A 68 -4.32 5.77 27.20
C GLU A 68 -3.27 5.50 26.12
N PHE A 69 -3.72 5.03 24.95
CA PHE A 69 -2.84 4.74 23.82
C PHE A 69 -2.10 5.97 23.31
N PHE A 70 -2.80 7.11 23.22
CA PHE A 70 -2.21 8.39 22.85
C PHE A 70 -1.31 8.94 23.98
N CYS A 71 -1.57 8.61 25.24
CA CYS A 71 -0.75 8.97 26.41
C CYS A 71 -0.37 10.48 26.45
N GLY A 72 -1.28 11.34 26.00
CA GLY A 72 -1.08 12.79 25.91
C GLY A 72 -0.31 13.28 24.66
N ASN A 73 0.08 12.39 23.75
CA ASN A 73 0.51 12.75 22.39
C ASN A 73 -0.69 12.77 21.44
N ASP A 74 -0.66 13.59 20.40
CA ASP A 74 -1.69 13.57 19.36
C ASP A 74 -1.39 12.57 18.23
N VAL A 75 -0.21 11.95 18.24
CA VAL A 75 0.25 11.06 17.16
C VAL A 75 1.01 9.87 17.71
N ILE A 76 0.77 8.71 17.10
CA ILE A 76 1.45 7.45 17.42
C ILE A 76 1.99 6.84 16.12
N TYR A 77 3.16 6.22 16.21
CA TYR A 77 3.85 5.67 15.06
C TYR A 77 4.17 4.18 15.23
N PHE A 78 3.91 3.40 14.17
CA PHE A 78 4.21 1.98 14.07
C PHE A 78 5.06 1.65 12.86
N LYS A 79 5.73 0.49 12.95
CA LYS A 79 6.48 -0.10 11.86
C LYS A 79 5.55 -0.93 10.99
N TYR A 80 5.73 -0.83 9.68
CA TYR A 80 5.03 -1.69 8.74
C TYR A 80 5.75 -3.05 8.64
N ASP A 81 4.98 -4.13 8.71
CA ASP A 81 5.43 -5.51 8.53
C ASP A 81 4.68 -6.12 7.33
N GLU A 82 5.34 -6.90 6.47
CA GLU A 82 4.66 -7.53 5.33
C GLU A 82 3.52 -8.49 5.76
N ASN A 83 3.55 -8.99 7.00
CA ASN A 83 2.52 -9.82 7.61
C ASN A 83 1.59 -9.04 8.55
N ILE A 84 1.59 -7.70 8.49
CA ILE A 84 0.76 -6.87 9.36
C ILE A 84 -0.73 -7.20 9.26
N ASP A 85 -1.20 -7.64 8.08
CA ASP A 85 -2.58 -8.09 7.89
C ASP A 85 -2.95 -9.25 8.83
N ASN A 86 -2.04 -10.22 9.02
CA ASN A 86 -2.27 -11.33 9.93
C ASN A 86 -2.16 -10.86 11.38
N LYS A 87 -1.19 -9.99 11.69
CA LYS A 87 -1.04 -9.43 13.04
C LYS A 87 -2.28 -8.64 13.46
N LEU A 88 -2.83 -7.79 12.60
CA LEU A 88 -4.05 -7.03 12.89
C LEU A 88 -5.31 -7.89 12.94
N PHE A 89 -5.26 -9.13 12.44
CA PHE A 89 -6.37 -10.07 12.58
C PHE A 89 -6.31 -10.83 13.92
N ASP A 90 -5.11 -11.23 14.33
CA ASP A 90 -4.89 -12.09 15.51
C ASP A 90 -4.57 -11.30 16.79
N SER A 91 -4.14 -10.05 16.65
CA SER A 91 -3.64 -9.23 17.75
C SER A 91 -4.07 -7.78 17.66
N ASP A 92 -4.06 -7.16 18.83
CA ASP A 92 -4.38 -5.76 19.04
C ASP A 92 -3.39 -4.82 18.32
N ILE A 93 -3.87 -3.65 17.90
CA ILE A 93 -3.04 -2.56 17.38
C ILE A 93 -1.94 -2.15 18.36
N PHE A 94 -2.19 -2.31 19.67
CA PHE A 94 -1.22 -2.02 20.74
C PHE A 94 0.01 -2.94 20.73
N CYS A 95 -0.08 -4.11 20.09
CA CYS A 95 1.01 -5.07 20.01
C CYS A 95 1.94 -4.82 18.82
N LEU A 96 1.66 -3.79 18.00
CA LEU A 96 2.51 -3.45 16.87
C LEU A 96 3.85 -2.85 17.34
N GLU A 97 4.91 -3.18 16.62
CA GLU A 97 6.23 -2.63 16.86
C GLU A 97 6.24 -1.13 16.53
N SER A 98 6.87 -0.32 17.39
CA SER A 98 7.09 1.10 17.11
C SER A 98 8.00 1.29 15.89
N GLY A 99 7.67 2.26 15.04
CA GLY A 99 8.38 2.59 13.80
C GLY A 99 7.73 3.80 13.14
N ASN A 100 8.17 4.23 11.96
CA ASN A 100 7.71 5.48 11.33
C ASN A 100 6.88 5.27 10.05
N ASP A 101 6.47 4.03 9.78
CA ASP A 101 5.83 3.68 8.51
C ASP A 101 4.30 3.84 8.59
N ILE A 102 3.73 3.74 9.79
CA ILE A 102 2.31 3.91 10.06
C ILE A 102 2.18 5.02 11.08
N GLU A 103 1.31 5.98 10.81
CA GLU A 103 1.02 7.12 11.66
C GLU A 103 -0.49 7.14 11.93
N ILE A 104 -0.85 7.21 13.21
CA ILE A 104 -2.23 7.40 13.65
C ILE A 104 -2.27 8.70 14.43
N GLN A 105 -2.99 9.67 13.89
CA GLN A 105 -3.06 11.03 14.41
C GLN A 105 -4.50 11.35 14.86
N LYS A 106 -4.63 11.95 16.04
CA LYS A 106 -5.83 12.64 16.49
C LYS A 106 -5.87 14.04 15.86
N ILE A 107 -6.90 14.32 15.08
CA ILE A 107 -7.05 15.61 14.38
C ILE A 107 -7.84 16.59 15.24
N SER A 108 -9.00 16.15 15.72
CA SER A 108 -9.91 16.99 16.49
C SER A 108 -10.82 16.12 17.35
N GLU A 109 -11.24 16.68 18.48
CA GLU A 109 -12.22 16.07 19.38
C GLU A 109 -13.35 17.07 19.65
N ASP A 110 -14.57 16.55 19.64
CA ASP A 110 -15.77 17.26 20.05
C ASP A 110 -16.54 16.46 21.11
N ASN A 111 -17.66 17.01 21.60
CA ASN A 111 -18.45 16.35 22.64
C ASN A 111 -19.11 15.03 22.15
N MET A 112 -19.16 14.77 20.84
CA MET A 112 -19.82 13.60 20.25
C MET A 112 -18.84 12.51 19.80
N GLY A 113 -17.55 12.83 19.65
CA GLY A 113 -16.60 11.95 18.98
C GLY A 113 -15.21 12.55 18.77
N THR A 114 -14.38 11.81 18.06
CA THR A 114 -13.03 12.23 17.69
C THR A 114 -12.73 11.84 16.25
N SER A 115 -12.13 12.79 15.52
CA SER A 115 -11.61 12.60 14.18
C SER A 115 -10.15 12.16 14.26
N TYR A 116 -9.85 11.08 13.55
CA TYR A 116 -8.53 10.51 13.45
C TYR A 116 -8.10 10.44 11.98
N LYS A 117 -6.79 10.42 11.77
CA LYS A 117 -6.14 10.23 10.48
C LYS A 117 -5.16 9.07 10.59
N ILE A 118 -5.26 8.13 9.66
CA ILE A 118 -4.30 7.03 9.53
C ILE A 118 -3.54 7.25 8.25
N LYS A 119 -2.22 7.28 8.36
CA LYS A 119 -1.30 7.37 7.24
C LYS A 119 -0.36 6.17 7.26
N VAL A 120 -0.22 5.50 6.12
CA VAL A 120 0.70 4.37 5.95
C VAL A 120 1.59 4.67 4.76
N SER A 121 2.90 4.62 5.00
CA SER A 121 3.97 4.96 4.08
C SER A 121 4.97 3.81 4.03
N ILE A 122 5.17 3.24 2.85
CA ILE A 122 6.17 2.18 2.63
C ILE A 122 7.03 2.50 1.42
N ASP A 123 8.32 2.22 1.53
CA ASP A 123 9.25 2.23 0.39
C ASP A 123 9.54 0.79 0.00
N LYS A 124 9.13 0.41 -1.21
CA LYS A 124 9.37 -0.92 -1.76
C LYS A 124 10.00 -0.78 -3.15
N GLU A 125 11.21 -1.29 -3.29
CA GLU A 125 11.95 -1.32 -4.57
C GLU A 125 12.13 0.06 -5.24
N ASN A 126 12.36 1.12 -4.44
CA ASN A 126 12.44 2.53 -4.88
C ASN A 126 11.11 3.10 -5.39
N ILE A 127 9.98 2.48 -5.04
CA ILE A 127 8.65 3.04 -5.23
C ILE A 127 8.09 3.34 -3.85
N TYR A 128 7.84 4.64 -3.62
CA TYR A 128 7.18 5.12 -2.42
C TYR A 128 5.67 4.99 -2.59
N TYR A 129 5.04 4.25 -1.69
CA TYR A 129 3.59 4.14 -1.60
C TYR A 129 3.14 4.83 -0.33
N GLU A 130 2.10 5.65 -0.45
CA GLU A 130 1.48 6.34 0.66
C GLU A 130 -0.02 6.23 0.52
N ARG A 131 -0.70 5.89 1.62
CA ARG A 131 -2.15 5.98 1.72
C ARG A 131 -2.52 6.65 3.02
N GLU A 132 -3.50 7.52 2.92
CA GLU A 132 -4.00 8.31 4.02
C GLU A 132 -5.53 8.30 4.00
N GLU A 133 -6.14 8.03 5.15
CA GLU A 133 -7.58 8.11 5.33
C GLU A 133 -7.93 8.72 6.67
N GLU A 134 -8.94 9.59 6.67
CA GLU A 134 -9.52 10.19 7.86
C GLU A 134 -10.84 9.50 8.21
N PHE A 135 -11.08 9.33 9.51
CA PHE A 135 -12.33 8.76 10.00
C PHE A 135 -12.76 9.41 11.30
N TYR A 136 -14.08 9.42 11.51
CA TYR A 136 -14.70 9.86 12.76
C TYR A 136 -15.18 8.64 13.56
N LYS A 137 -14.80 8.59 14.83
CA LYS A 137 -15.36 7.69 15.84
C LYS A 137 -16.26 8.49 16.76
N SER A 138 -17.51 8.09 16.90
CA SER A 138 -18.45 8.72 17.83
C SER A 138 -18.52 7.92 19.13
N TRP A 139 -18.62 8.63 20.25
CA TRP A 139 -18.58 8.07 21.60
C TRP A 139 -19.94 7.61 22.14
N TRP A 140 -21.03 7.85 21.41
CA TRP A 140 -22.39 7.43 21.76
C TRP A 140 -22.58 5.93 22.04
N MET A 141 -21.70 5.06 21.54
CA MET A 141 -21.74 3.62 21.82
C MET A 141 -20.97 3.22 23.08
N ASP A 142 -20.12 4.09 23.64
CA ASP A 142 -19.35 3.80 24.85
C ASP A 142 -20.15 4.12 26.14
N GLU A 143 -21.34 4.72 26.03
CA GLU A 143 -22.23 5.06 27.17
C GLU A 143 -23.20 3.93 27.57
N ILE A 144 -23.07 2.70 27.03
CA ILE A 144 -23.97 1.55 27.29
C ILE A 144 -23.37 0.57 28.29
#